data_AF-A0A662CPK5-F1
#
_entry.id   AF-A0A662CPK5-F1
#
_cell.length_a   1.000
_cell.length_b   1.000
_cell.length_c   1.000
_cell.angle_alpha   90.00
_cell.angle_beta   90.00
_cell.angle_gamma   90.00
#
_symmetry.space_group_name_H-M   'P 1'
#
loop_
_entity.id
_entity.type
_entity.pdbx_description
1 polymer ?
#
loop_
_entity_poly.entity_id
_entity_poly.type
_entity_poly.pdbx_seq_one_letter_code
_entity_poly.pdbx_strand_id
1 'polypeptide(L)'
;MKRNSVKHAYLTLGLLLSVVVIGTIGYSLLGFTTSEAIYQTIITIATVGFEEVHQLDNTGMWFTSFLVVVSIGIFFYAVTSFTRYIVEGVFMNTYKDSKVKRKIE
;
A
#
# COMPACT_ATOMS: atom_id res chain seq x y z
N MET A 1 0.94 -5.66 24.55
CA MET A 1 0.17 -4.98 23.47
C MET A 1 0.97 -4.71 22.17
N LYS A 2 2.31 -4.76 22.14
CA LYS A 2 3.12 -4.50 20.90
C LYS A 2 3.09 -5.61 19.83
N ARG A 3 2.87 -6.89 20.20
CA ARG A 3 3.04 -8.03 19.27
C ARG A 3 1.94 -8.19 18.22
N ASN A 4 0.75 -7.62 18.46
CA ASN A 4 -0.37 -7.74 17.53
C ASN A 4 -0.30 -6.69 16.40
N SER A 5 0.12 -5.46 16.70
CA SER A 5 0.27 -4.39 15.69
C SER A 5 1.25 -4.75 14.58
N VAL A 6 2.35 -5.43 14.93
CA VAL A 6 3.35 -5.88 13.95
C VAL A 6 2.80 -6.99 13.05
N LYS A 7 1.98 -7.91 13.60
CA LYS A 7 1.32 -8.96 12.81
C LYS A 7 0.33 -8.37 11.80
N HIS A 8 -0.43 -7.35 12.20
CA HIS A 8 -1.35 -6.65 11.29
C HIS A 8 -0.59 -5.93 10.17
N ALA A 9 0.54 -5.29 10.47
CA ALA A 9 1.39 -4.66 9.46
C ALA A 9 1.92 -5.66 8.41
N TYR A 10 2.42 -6.82 8.83
CA TYR A 10 2.84 -7.88 7.89
C TYR A 10 1.69 -8.41 7.04
N LEU A 11 0.51 -8.59 7.64
CA LEU A 11 -0.68 -9.03 6.92
C LEU A 11 -1.08 -8.01 5.85
N THR A 12 -1.09 -6.71 6.18
CA THR A 12 -1.36 -5.63 5.22
C THR A 12 -0.36 -5.58 4.10
N LEU A 13 0.94 -5.72 4.40
CA LEU A 13 1.97 -5.75 3.38
C LEU A 13 1.78 -6.95 2.44
N GLY A 14 1.43 -8.12 2.99
CA GLY A 14 1.10 -9.30 2.20
C GLY A 14 -0.12 -9.10 1.30
N LEU A 15 -1.19 -8.47 1.82
CA LEU A 15 -2.37 -8.13 1.02
C LEU A 15 -2.02 -7.14 -0.09
N LEU A 16 -1.26 -6.08 0.21
CA LEU A 16 -0.84 -5.11 -0.80
C LEU A 16 0.01 -5.76 -1.90
N LEU A 17 0.95 -6.63 -1.54
CA LEU A 17 1.74 -7.41 -2.49
C LEU A 17 0.85 -8.32 -3.35
N SER A 18 -0.16 -8.96 -2.77
CA SER A 18 -1.09 -9.80 -3.53
C SER A 18 -1.86 -9.00 -4.58
N VAL A 19 -2.29 -7.78 -4.23
CA VAL A 19 -2.95 -6.86 -5.18
C VAL A 19 -1.98 -6.47 -6.30
N VAL A 20 -0.72 -6.16 -5.97
CA VAL A 20 0.29 -5.82 -6.98
C VAL A 20 0.52 -6.98 -7.95
N VAL A 21 0.61 -8.21 -7.45
CA VAL A 21 0.80 -9.41 -8.27
C VAL A 21 -0.44 -9.66 -9.15
N ILE A 22 -1.64 -9.60 -8.59
CA ILE A 22 -2.90 -9.78 -9.34
C ILE A 22 -3.05 -8.71 -10.42
N GLY A 23 -2.80 -7.44 -10.08
CA GLY A 23 -2.82 -6.32 -11.02
C GLY A 23 -1.83 -6.52 -12.16
N THR A 24 -0.58 -6.87 -11.81
CA THR A 24 0.49 -7.10 -12.79
C THR A 24 0.14 -8.24 -13.74
N ILE A 25 -0.35 -9.38 -13.21
CA ILE A 25 -0.77 -10.50 -14.05
C ILE A 25 -1.93 -10.09 -14.96
N GLY A 26 -2.93 -9.39 -14.43
CA GLY A 26 -4.08 -8.92 -15.21
C GLY A 26 -3.68 -7.99 -16.35
N TYR A 27 -2.84 -6.98 -16.09
CA TYR A 27 -2.34 -6.10 -17.16
C TYR A 27 -1.42 -6.83 -18.15
N SER A 28 -0.60 -7.79 -17.70
CA SER A 28 0.18 -8.61 -18.63
C SER A 28 -0.69 -9.45 -19.56
N LEU A 29 -1.82 -9.97 -19.07
CA LEU A 29 -2.81 -10.66 -19.91
C LEU A 29 -3.53 -9.72 -20.88
N LEU A 30 -3.58 -8.42 -20.58
CA LEU A 30 -4.07 -7.36 -21.46
C LEU A 30 -3.00 -6.86 -22.46
N GLY A 31 -1.82 -7.49 -22.51
CA GLY A 31 -0.78 -7.21 -23.50
C GLY A 31 0.32 -6.26 -23.03
N PHE A 32 0.33 -5.82 -21.78
CA PHE A 32 1.39 -4.99 -21.22
C PHE A 32 2.64 -5.85 -20.99
N THR A 33 3.83 -5.30 -21.27
CA THR A 33 5.08 -5.93 -20.80
C THR A 33 5.09 -5.98 -19.28
N THR A 34 5.87 -6.87 -18.68
CA THR A 34 5.91 -7.02 -17.21
C THR A 34 6.26 -5.72 -16.49
N SER A 35 7.18 -4.91 -17.03
CA SER A 35 7.53 -3.60 -16.46
C SER A 35 6.37 -2.60 -16.51
N GLU A 36 5.65 -2.55 -17.63
CA GLU A 36 4.51 -1.64 -17.81
C GLU A 36 3.33 -2.08 -16.96
N ALA A 37 3.09 -3.39 -16.85
CA ALA A 37 2.04 -3.95 -16.01
C ALA A 37 2.28 -3.65 -14.52
N ILE A 38 3.53 -3.77 -14.05
CA ILE A 38 3.90 -3.39 -12.68
C ILE A 38 3.69 -1.90 -12.48
N TYR A 39 4.19 -1.06 -13.40
CA TYR A 39 4.05 0.38 -13.33
C TYR A 39 2.58 0.83 -13.30
N GLN A 40 1.78 0.35 -14.26
CA GLN A 40 0.34 0.61 -14.34
C GLN A 40 -0.36 0.19 -13.05
N THR A 41 -0.06 -1.00 -12.53
CA THR A 41 -0.65 -1.47 -11.26
C THR A 41 -0.31 -0.52 -10.11
N ILE A 42 0.95 -0.11 -9.98
CA ILE A 42 1.40 0.78 -8.89
C ILE A 42 0.67 2.13 -8.96
N ILE A 43 0.64 2.78 -10.13
CA ILE A 43 0.01 4.11 -10.26
C ILE A 43 -1.51 4.05 -10.07
N THR A 44 -2.15 2.93 -10.48
CA THR A 44 -3.58 2.69 -10.29
C THR A 44 -3.92 2.51 -8.82
N ILE A 45 -3.26 1.61 -8.11
CA ILE A 45 -3.57 1.35 -6.69
C ILE A 45 -3.14 2.51 -5.78
N ALA A 46 -2.10 3.25 -6.16
CA ALA A 46 -1.67 4.46 -5.47
C ALA A 46 -2.60 5.66 -5.73
N THR A 47 -3.60 5.51 -6.61
CA THR A 47 -4.56 6.55 -7.00
C THR A 47 -3.91 7.79 -7.61
N VAL A 48 -2.70 7.65 -8.16
CA VAL A 48 -2.01 8.74 -8.86
C VAL A 48 -2.67 8.97 -10.22
N GLY A 49 -3.00 7.89 -10.94
CA GLY A 49 -3.74 7.96 -12.20
C GLY A 49 -3.04 8.76 -13.30
N PHE A 50 -1.71 8.69 -13.36
CA PHE A 50 -0.96 9.29 -14.46
C PHE A 50 -1.15 8.46 -15.74
N GLU A 51 -1.17 9.13 -16.90
CA GLU A 51 -1.43 8.56 -18.23
C GLU A 51 -1.20 7.05 -18.37
N GLU A 52 -2.18 6.39 -18.97
CA GLU A 52 -2.13 4.96 -19.24
C GLU A 52 -0.97 4.63 -20.19
N VAL A 53 -0.18 3.61 -19.85
CA VAL A 53 0.98 3.23 -20.69
C VAL A 53 0.53 2.78 -22.09
N HIS A 54 -0.65 2.16 -22.17
CA HIS A 54 -1.33 1.78 -23.40
C HIS A 54 -2.77 2.28 -23.36
N GLN A 55 -3.37 2.50 -24.53
CA GLN A 55 -4.80 2.78 -24.61
C GLN A 55 -5.58 1.59 -24.03
N LEU A 56 -6.29 1.80 -22.93
CA LEU A 56 -7.14 0.78 -22.35
C LEU A 56 -8.38 0.56 -23.24
N ASP A 57 -8.54 -0.66 -23.71
CA ASP A 57 -9.77 -1.11 -24.36
C ASP A 57 -10.90 -1.28 -23.32
N ASN A 58 -12.12 -1.56 -23.78
CA ASN A 58 -13.26 -1.69 -22.87
C ASN A 58 -13.02 -2.76 -21.78
N THR A 59 -12.34 -3.86 -22.11
CA THR A 59 -12.00 -4.93 -21.16
C THR A 59 -11.07 -4.41 -20.06
N GLY A 60 -10.01 -3.73 -20.47
CA GLY A 60 -9.02 -3.18 -19.55
C GLY A 60 -9.58 -2.05 -18.68
N MET A 61 -10.51 -1.24 -19.19
CA MET A 61 -11.23 -0.24 -18.37
C MET A 61 -12.01 -0.89 -17.23
N TRP A 62 -12.75 -1.96 -17.51
CA TRP A 62 -13.49 -2.71 -16.48
C TRP A 62 -12.56 -3.40 -15.49
N PHE A 63 -11.47 -4.01 -15.97
CA PHE A 63 -10.45 -4.60 -15.12
C PHE A 63 -9.83 -3.58 -14.16
N THR A 64 -9.39 -2.44 -14.69
CA THR A 64 -8.81 -1.34 -13.90
C THR A 64 -9.79 -0.82 -12.86
N SER A 65 -11.05 -0.62 -13.26
CA SER A 65 -12.11 -0.17 -12.34
C SER A 65 -12.33 -1.16 -11.20
N PHE A 66 -12.40 -2.46 -11.50
CA PHE A 66 -12.52 -3.50 -10.49
C PHE A 66 -11.29 -3.55 -9.56
N LEU A 67 -10.09 -3.46 -10.13
CA LEU A 67 -8.84 -3.44 -9.39
C LEU A 67 -8.83 -2.29 -8.36
N VAL A 68 -9.20 -1.07 -8.79
CA VAL A 68 -9.29 0.11 -7.90
C VAL A 68 -10.28 -0.13 -6.75
N VAL A 69 -11.49 -0.60 -7.04
CA VAL A 69 -12.54 -0.82 -6.03
C VAL A 69 -12.07 -1.83 -4.98
N VAL A 70 -11.40 -2.90 -5.39
CA VAL A 70 -10.88 -3.93 -4.48
C VAL A 70 -9.65 -3.42 -3.70
N SER A 71 -8.76 -2.67 -4.35
CA SER A 71 -7.48 -2.27 -3.77
C SER A 71 -7.55 -1.07 -2.82
N ILE A 72 -8.53 -0.17 -3.00
CA ILE A 72 -8.54 1.14 -2.33
C ILE A 72 -8.52 1.03 -0.80
N GLY A 73 -9.27 0.09 -0.22
CA GLY A 73 -9.31 -0.12 1.22
C GLY A 73 -7.98 -0.65 1.77
N ILE A 74 -7.35 -1.58 1.04
CA ILE A 74 -6.04 -2.14 1.38
C ILE A 74 -4.98 -1.04 1.33
N PHE A 75 -5.01 -0.21 0.29
CA PHE A 75 -4.08 0.90 0.11
C PHE A 75 -4.19 1.93 1.24
N PHE A 76 -5.40 2.42 1.56
CA PHE A 76 -5.58 3.37 2.66
C PHE A 76 -5.18 2.80 4.02
N TYR A 77 -5.47 1.52 4.26
CA TYR A 77 -5.02 0.87 5.49
C TYR A 77 -3.49 0.74 5.55
N ALA A 78 -2.84 0.44 4.42
CA ALA A 78 -1.39 0.39 4.31
C ALA A 78 -0.75 1.75 4.59
N VAL A 79 -1.24 2.83 3.96
CA VAL A 79 -0.76 4.20 4.20
C VAL A 79 -0.94 4.59 5.67
N THR A 80 -2.12 4.32 6.25
CA THR A 80 -2.38 4.63 7.67
C THR A 80 -1.43 3.88 8.59
N SER A 81 -1.21 2.59 8.34
CA SER A 81 -0.31 1.75 9.12
C SER A 81 1.14 2.18 8.98
N PHE A 82 1.56 2.54 7.77
CA PHE A 82 2.90 3.06 7.48
C PHE A 82 3.15 4.40 8.18
N THR A 83 2.20 5.34 8.11
CA THR A 83 2.27 6.62 8.82
C THR A 83 2.37 6.40 10.33
N ARG A 84 1.56 5.51 10.91
CA ARG A 84 1.66 5.16 12.34
C ARG A 84 3.03 4.58 12.68
N TYR A 85 3.59 3.72 11.83
CA TYR A 85 4.92 3.16 12.05
C TYR A 85 6.01 4.23 12.05
N ILE A 86 5.98 5.18 11.11
CA ILE A 86 6.92 6.31 11.06
C ILE A 86 6.76 7.19 12.31
N VAL A 87 5.52 7.62 12.59
CA VAL A 87 5.23 8.49 13.72
C VAL A 87 5.60 7.81 15.04
N GLU A 88 5.16 6.58 15.29
CA GLU A 88 5.56 5.84 16.49
C GLU A 88 7.07 5.60 16.55
N GLY A 89 7.74 5.31 15.43
CA GLY A 89 9.20 5.16 15.38
C GLY A 89 9.94 6.44 15.77
N VAL A 90 9.44 7.59 15.35
CA VAL A 90 10.01 8.92 15.67
C VAL A 90 9.64 9.37 17.09
N PHE A 91 8.41 9.13 17.56
CA PHE A 91 7.92 9.59 18.85
C PHE A 91 8.25 8.65 20.03
N MET A 92 8.48 7.35 19.79
CA MET A 92 8.82 6.38 20.84
C MET A 92 10.17 6.71 21.51
N ASN A 93 11.06 7.41 20.81
CA ASN A 93 12.33 7.84 21.39
C ASN A 93 12.18 9.10 22.26
N THR A 94 11.33 10.04 21.87
CA THR A 94 11.22 11.33 22.58
C THR A 94 10.30 11.30 23.80
N TYR A 95 9.29 10.42 23.82
CA TYR A 95 8.29 10.41 24.90
C TYR A 95 8.68 9.55 26.12
N LYS A 96 9.61 8.61 25.96
CA LYS A 96 10.08 7.75 27.07
C LYS A 96 11.06 8.46 28.00
N ASP A 97 11.82 9.43 27.50
CA ASP A 97 12.86 10.10 28.30
C ASP A 97 12.30 11.20 29.22
N SER A 98 11.18 11.84 28.87
CA SER A 98 10.64 12.96 29.65
C SER A 98 9.90 12.57 30.92
N LYS A 99 9.42 11.31 31.04
CA LYS A 99 8.73 10.82 32.25
C LYS A 99 9.65 10.07 33.24
N VAL A 100 10.82 9.61 32.80
CA VAL A 100 11.78 8.93 33.68
C VAL A 100 12.59 9.94 34.50
N LYS A 101 12.91 11.12 33.94
CA LYS A 101 13.67 12.14 34.68
C LYS A 101 12.91 12.82 35.83
N ARG A 102 11.57 12.80 35.83
CA ARG A 102 10.75 13.45 36.88
C ARG A 102 10.40 12.55 38.07
N LYS A 103 11.03 11.37 38.17
CA LYS A 103 10.87 10.45 39.31
C LYS A 103 12.18 10.23 40.06
N ILE A 104 13.22 10.98 39.71
CA ILE A 104 14.56 10.96 40.32
C ILE A 104 14.88 12.36 40.91
N GLU A 105 13.91 13.27 40.90
CA GLU A 105 13.89 14.49 41.73
C GLU A 105 12.73 14.40 42.70
#